data_AF-A0A2N7LBP5-F1
#
_entry.id   AF-A0A2N7LBP5-F1
#
_cell.length_a   1.000
_cell.length_b   1.000
_cell.length_c   1.000
_cell.angle_alpha   90.00
_cell.angle_beta   90.00
_cell.angle_gamma   90.00
#
_symmetry.space_group_name_H-M   'P 1'
#
loop_
_entity.id
_entity.type
_entity.pdbx_description
1 polymer ?
#
loop_
_entity_poly.entity_id
_entity_poly.type
_entity_poly.pdbx_seq_one_letter_code
_entity_poly.pdbx_strand_id
1 'polypeptide(L)' 'MRNQIPCPDCHVSIHFDLNLLLAGRAFSCPRCRASISLHPASQPQLSKAVDGFAELQKLNDKANAASANALGEQ' A
#
# COMPACT_ATOMS: atom_id res chain seq x y z
N MET A 1 -4.92 -2.35 -4.40
CA MET A 1 -3.56 -1.77 -4.51
C MET A 1 -2.65 -2.81 -5.16
N ARG A 2 -1.84 -2.43 -6.15
CA ARG A 2 -0.90 -3.36 -6.80
C ARG A 2 0.44 -3.30 -6.07
N ASN A 3 0.67 -4.21 -5.13
CA ASN A 3 1.89 -4.24 -4.31
C ASN A 3 3.00 -5.04 -5.03
N GLN A 4 3.52 -4.48 -6.11
CA GLN A 4 4.56 -5.09 -6.92
C GLN A 4 5.66 -4.07 -7.23
N ILE A 5 6.92 -4.47 -7.08
CA ILE A 5 8.08 -3.68 -7.51
C ILE A 5 8.98 -4.52 -8.43
N PRO A 6 9.62 -3.92 -9.45
CA PRO A 6 10.62 -4.62 -10.24
C PRO A 6 11.86 -4.92 -9.39
N CYS A 7 12.37 -6.14 -9.49
CA CYS A 7 13.64 -6.52 -8.88
C CYS A 7 14.82 -5.78 -9.54
N PRO A 8 15.78 -5.19 -8.80
CA PRO A 8 16.91 -4.48 -9.38
C PRO A 8 17.88 -5.37 -10.18
N ASP A 9 17.98 -6.66 -9.86
CA ASP A 9 18.97 -7.55 -10.51
C ASP A 9 18.43 -8.27 -11.75
N CYS A 10 17.14 -8.66 -11.71
CA CYS A 10 16.54 -9.49 -12.77
C CYS A 10 15.25 -8.92 -13.36
N HIS A 11 14.83 -7.74 -12.92
CA HIS A 11 13.63 -7.01 -13.34
C HIS A 11 12.30 -7.77 -13.20
N VAL A 12 12.31 -8.94 -12.54
CA VAL A 12 11.09 -9.71 -12.23
C VAL A 12 10.27 -8.97 -11.18
N SER A 13 8.95 -8.94 -11.36
CA SER A 13 8.03 -8.39 -10.38
C SER A 13 8.08 -9.13 -9.04
N ILE A 14 8.50 -8.44 -7.99
CA ILE A 14 8.44 -8.92 -6.62
C ILE A 14 7.11 -8.48 -6.04
N HIS A 15 6.28 -9.47 -5.67
CA HIS A 15 5.03 -9.23 -4.96
C HIS A 15 5.35 -9.10 -3.47
N PHE A 16 4.80 -8.07 -2.82
CA PHE A 16 4.97 -7.85 -1.39
C PHE A 16 3.64 -7.46 -0.75
N ASP A 17 3.56 -7.61 0.57
CA ASP A 17 2.44 -7.07 1.34
C ASP A 17 2.89 -5.75 1.97
N LEU A 18 2.18 -4.67 1.67
CA LEU A 18 2.51 -3.34 2.18
C LEU A 18 2.47 -3.27 3.71
N ASN A 19 1.53 -3.96 4.36
CA ASN A 19 1.42 -3.97 5.82
C ASN A 19 2.60 -4.68 6.45
N LEU A 20 3.00 -5.82 5.89
CA LEU A 20 4.17 -6.56 6.36
C LEU A 20 5.48 -5.79 6.09
N LEU A 21 5.57 -5.07 4.96
CA LEU A 21 6.71 -4.21 4.65
C LEU A 21 6.83 -3.05 5.65
N LEU A 22 5.71 -2.41 6.00
CA LEU A 22 5.62 -1.38 7.03
C LEU A 22 5.97 -1.90 8.42
N ALA A 23 5.66 -3.16 8.70
CA ALA A 23 6.05 -3.85 9.93
C ALA A 23 7.56 -4.19 9.98
N GLY A 24 8.33 -3.88 8.92
CA GLY A 24 9.77 -4.13 8.85
C GLY A 24 10.14 -5.49 8.27
N ARG A 25 9.19 -6.22 7.65
CA ARG A 25 9.47 -7.52 7.03
C ARG A 25 10.21 -7.34 5.71
N ALA A 26 11.21 -8.19 5.49
CA ALA A 26 11.90 -8.29 4.21
C ALA A 26 11.16 -9.27 3.27
N PHE A 27 11.23 -8.98 1.97
CA PHE A 27 10.73 -9.85 0.90
C PHE A 27 11.87 -10.23 -0.01
N SER A 28 11.79 -11.41 -0.62
CA SER A 28 12.83 -11.90 -1.52
C SER A 28 12.29 -12.08 -2.93
N CYS A 29 13.09 -11.74 -3.92
CA CYS A 29 12.76 -12.02 -5.31
C CYS A 29 12.64 -13.53 -5.53
N PRO A 30 11.58 -14.03 -6.18
CA PRO A 30 11.41 -15.47 -6.43
C PRO A 30 12.45 -16.05 -7.40
N ARG A 31 13.12 -15.21 -8.20
CA ARG A 31 14.08 -15.66 -9.23
C ARG A 31 15.53 -15.57 -8.78
N CYS A 32 16.00 -14.40 -8.38
CA CYS A 32 17.40 -14.19 -7.98
C CYS A 32 17.62 -14.23 -6.46
N ARG A 33 16.55 -14.34 -5.66
CA ARG A 33 16.60 -14.28 -4.18
C ARG A 33 17.13 -12.97 -3.60
N ALA A 34 17.18 -11.90 -4.39
CA ALA A 34 17.49 -10.55 -3.90
C ALA A 34 16.51 -10.16 -2.78
N SER A 35 17.05 -9.67 -1.65
CA SER A 35 16.25 -9.27 -0.50
C SER A 35 15.96 -7.78 -0.56
N ILE A 36 14.69 -7.42 -0.42
CA ILE A 36 14.19 -6.06 -0.34
C ILE A 36 13.55 -5.85 1.03
N SER A 37 13.90 -4.77 1.71
CA SER A 37 13.30 -4.38 2.97
C SER A 37 13.11 -2.88 3.01
N LEU A 38 12.14 -2.42 3.81
CA LEU A 38 11.96 -1.01 4.04
C LEU A 38 13.11 -0.51 4.92
N HIS A 39 13.80 0.54 4.47
CA HIS A 39 14.82 1.16 5.30
C HIS A 39 14.16 1.76 6.56
N PRO A 40 14.70 1.55 7.78
CA PRO A 40 14.07 1.98 9.02
C PRO A 40 13.76 3.48 9.06
N ALA A 41 14.63 4.31 8.46
CA ALA A 41 14.41 5.76 8.38
C ALA A 41 13.20 6.16 7.52
N SER A 42 12.77 5.31 6.58
CA SER A 42 11.63 5.55 5.69
C SER A 42 10.31 5.05 6.27
N GLN A 43 10.36 4.21 7.31
CA GLN A 43 9.18 3.67 7.99
C GLN A 43 8.22 4.75 8.52
N PRO A 44 8.65 5.78 9.27
CA PRO A 44 7.71 6.77 9.82
C PRO A 44 7.02 7.61 8.74
N GLN A 45 7.71 7.88 7.62
CA GLN A 45 7.12 8.62 6.51
C GLN A 45 6.09 7.77 5.76
N LEU A 46 6.40 6.49 5.52
CA LEU A 46 5.49 5.59 4.82
C LEU A 46 4.26 5.25 5.66
N SER A 47 4.41 5.06 6.99
CA SER A 47 3.27 4.85 7.90
C SER A 47 2.29 6.02 7.84
N LYS A 48 2.78 7.27 7.99
CA LYS A 48 1.94 8.47 7.91
C LYS A 48 1.19 8.58 6.59
N ALA A 49 1.85 8.25 5.48
CA ALA A 49 1.22 8.28 4.16
C ALA A 49 0.09 7.24 4.04
N VAL A 50 0.29 6.03 4.57
CA VAL A 50 -0.72 4.97 4.55
C VAL A 50 -1.88 5.28 5.48
N ASP A 51 -1.61 5.78 6.68
CA ASP A 51 -2.64 6.19 7.64
C ASP A 51 -3.50 7.32 7.07
N GLY A 52 -2.87 8.36 6.50
CA GLY A 52 -3.56 9.46 5.86
C GLY A 52 -4.38 9.00 4.65
N PHE A 53 -3.86 8.07 3.85
CA PHE A 53 -4.61 7.51 2.72
C PHE A 53 -5.85 6.73 3.19
N ALA A 54 -5.73 5.94 4.26
CA ALA A 54 -6.85 5.19 4.83
C ALA A 54 -7.93 6.12 5.39
N GLU A 55 -7.55 7.25 5.99
CA GLU A 55 -8.49 8.27 6.46
C GLU A 55 -9.22 8.94 5.29
N LEU A 56 -8.50 9.35 4.25
CA LEU A 56 -9.08 9.91 3.04
C LEU A 56 -10.06 8.94 2.36
N GLN A 57 -9.73 7.64 2.30
CA GLN A 57 -10.65 6.61 1.80
C GLN A 57 -11.95 6.56 2.62
N LYS A 58 -11.86 6.55 3.95
CA LYS A 58 -13.06 6.56 4.82
C LYS A 58 -13.91 7.79 4.61
N LEU A 59 -13.30 8.97 4.44
CA LEU A 59 -14.02 10.21 4.16
C LEU A 59 -14.69 10.18 2.79
N ASN A 60 -13.98 9.68 1.77
CA ASN A 60 -14.52 9.50 0.42
C ASN A 60 -15.71 8.51 0.42
N ASP A 61 -15.61 7.40 1.13
CA ASP A 61 -16.68 6.40 1.22
C ASP A 61 -17.91 6.96 1.95
N LYS A 62 -17.69 7.74 3.03
CA LYS A 62 -18.77 8.45 3.73
C LYS A 62 -19.44 9.52 2.85
N ALA A 63 -18.65 10.28 2.09
CA ALA A 63 -19.16 11.28 1.16
C ALA A 63 -19.99 10.63 0.04
N ASN A 64 -19.49 9.54 -0.56
CA ASN A 64 -20.23 8.76 -1.55
C ASN A 64 -21.52 8.16 -0.97
N ALA A 65 -21.49 7.62 0.26
CA ALA A 65 -22.69 7.10 0.93
C ALA A 65 -23.72 8.20 1.20
N ALA A 66 -23.28 9.39 1.63
CA ALA A 66 -24.17 10.54 1.83
C ALA A 66 -24.79 11.04 0.51
N SER A 67 -24.01 11.06 -0.57
CA SER A 67 -24.50 11.44 -1.91
C SER A 67 -25.43 10.40 -2.54
N ALA A 68 -25.21 9.11 -2.30
CA ALA A 68 -26.10 8.04 -2.76
C ALA A 68 -27.48 8.10 -2.10
N ASN A 69 -27.56 8.56 -0.85
CA ASN A 69 -28.82 8.71 -0.12
C ASN A 69 -29.60 9.99 -0.50
N ALA A 70 -28.99 10.92 -1.25
CA ALA A 70 -29.59 12.19 -1.66
C ALA A 70 -30.18 12.19 -3.09
N LEU A 71 -29.94 11.13 -3.88
CA LEU A 71 -30.46 10.98 -5.27
C LEU A 71 -31.51 9.87 -5.41
N GLY A 72 -32.02 9.35 -4.29
CA GLY A 72 -33.11 8.38 -4.22
C GLY A 72 -34.41 9.00 -3.71
N GLU A 73 -34.91 10.03 -4.39
CA GLU A 73 -36.28 10.51 -4.23
C GLU A 73 -37.05 10.25 -5.53
N GLN A 74 -37.78 9.13 -5.57
CA GLN A 74 -39.15 8.95 -6.11
C GLN A 74 -39.55 7.47 -6.16
#